data_AF-A0A843IAB0-F1
#
_entry.id   AF-A0A843IAB0-F1
#
_cell.length_a   1.000
_cell.length_b   1.000
_cell.length_c   1.000
_cell.angle_alpha   90.00
_cell.angle_beta   90.00
_cell.angle_gamma   90.00
#
_symmetry.space_group_name_H-M   'P 1'
#
loop_
_entity.id
_entity.type
_entity.pdbx_description
1 polymer ?
#
loop_
_entity_poly.entity_id
_entity_poly.type
_entity_poly.pdbx_seq_one_letter_code
_entity_poly.pdbx_strand_id
1 'polypeptide(L)'
;MPCSCGANYQKFIELTKNNKVIAVNSCENCCPETILKTKDVTVEYNLNVSKLLKKYDLHAECTVRINENDEKCVNIVKNEILKIKNELEDS
;
A
#
# COMPACT_ATOMS: atom_id res chain seq x y z
N MET A 1 19.89 17.17 -19.59
CA MET A 1 18.93 16.05 -19.43
C MET A 1 18.65 15.92 -17.93
N PRO A 2 17.55 16.47 -17.40
CA PRO A 2 17.29 16.40 -15.97
C PRO A 2 16.74 15.02 -15.60
N CYS A 3 17.36 14.37 -14.62
CA CYS A 3 16.95 13.08 -14.10
C CYS A 3 15.54 13.17 -13.48
N SER A 4 14.68 12.20 -13.81
CA SER A 4 13.26 12.10 -13.44
C SER A 4 12.96 11.96 -11.93
N CYS A 5 13.92 12.18 -11.04
CA CYS A 5 13.77 11.99 -9.59
C CYS A 5 13.27 13.23 -8.82
N GLY A 6 13.19 14.41 -9.44
CA GLY A 6 12.87 15.67 -8.71
C GLY A 6 11.51 16.31 -9.01
N ALA A 7 10.96 16.14 -10.22
CA ALA A 7 9.85 16.98 -10.69
C ALA A 7 8.45 16.58 -10.12
N ASN A 8 8.31 15.39 -9.54
CA ASN A 8 7.02 14.87 -9.07
C ASN A 8 6.86 14.86 -7.54
N TYR A 9 7.86 15.33 -6.79
CA TYR A 9 7.85 15.18 -5.33
C TYR A 9 6.85 16.12 -4.64
N GLN A 10 6.78 17.38 -5.08
CA GLN A 10 5.82 18.36 -4.55
C GLN A 10 4.37 17.95 -4.86
N LYS A 11 4.12 17.59 -6.13
CA LYS A 11 2.81 17.17 -6.61
C LYS A 11 2.33 15.87 -5.95
N PHE A 12 3.26 14.96 -5.65
CA PHE A 12 2.96 13.75 -4.87
C PHE A 12 2.52 14.12 -3.44
N ILE A 13 3.25 15.01 -2.76
CA ILE A 13 2.88 15.47 -1.41
C ILE A 13 1.50 16.13 -1.43
N GLU A 14 1.23 17.02 -2.39
CA GLU A 14 -0.08 17.66 -2.55
C GLU A 14 -1.19 16.64 -2.80
N LEU A 15 -0.98 15.65 -3.67
CA LEU A 15 -1.95 14.57 -3.90
C LEU A 15 -2.21 13.78 -2.61
N THR A 16 -1.17 13.44 -1.86
CA THR A 16 -1.32 12.71 -0.60
C THR A 16 -1.97 13.52 0.52
N LYS A 17 -1.86 14.85 0.51
CA LYS A 17 -2.56 15.71 1.49
C LYS A 17 -4.05 15.89 1.16
N ASN A 18 -4.40 15.88 -0.13
CA ASN A 18 -5.76 16.09 -0.59
C ASN A 18 -6.61 14.81 -0.64
N ASN A 19 -6.04 13.64 -0.36
CA ASN A 19 -6.72 12.36 -0.46
C ASN A 19 -6.49 11.50 0.78
N LYS A 20 -7.42 10.57 1.08
CA LYS A 20 -7.21 9.52 2.08
C LYS A 20 -6.09 8.59 1.61
N VAL A 21 -5.05 8.41 2.41
CA VAL A 21 -3.87 7.60 2.06
C VAL A 21 -3.91 6.26 2.78
N ILE A 22 -3.92 5.18 2.00
CA ILE A 22 -3.73 3.82 2.50
C ILE A 22 -2.29 3.40 2.19
N ALA A 23 -1.50 3.10 3.22
CA ALA A 23 -0.16 2.58 3.06
C ALA A 23 -0.20 1.05 2.95
N VAL A 24 0.42 0.51 1.91
CA VAL A 24 0.54 -0.95 1.71
C VAL A 24 2.01 -1.34 1.85
N ASN A 25 2.31 -2.28 2.75
CA ASN A 25 3.67 -2.69 3.10
C ASN A 25 3.79 -4.20 3.27
N SER A 26 4.99 -4.73 3.04
CA SER A 26 5.32 -6.15 3.24
C SER A 26 6.17 -6.37 4.51
N CYS A 27 6.68 -5.30 5.12
CA CYS A 27 7.56 -5.35 6.29
C CYS A 27 6.87 -4.75 7.53
N GLU A 28 7.18 -5.31 8.69
CA GLU A 28 6.62 -4.90 9.99
C GLU A 28 7.11 -3.53 10.47
N ASN A 29 8.22 -3.04 9.92
CA ASN A 29 8.79 -1.75 10.30
C ASN A 29 7.94 -0.54 9.85
N CYS A 30 6.82 -0.75 9.15
CA CYS A 30 5.90 0.32 8.71
C CYS A 30 6.61 1.54 8.10
N CYS A 31 7.74 1.32 7.42
CA CYS A 31 8.58 2.37 6.81
C CYS A 31 7.78 3.44 6.04
N PRO A 32 6.80 3.08 5.18
CA PRO A 32 6.04 4.10 4.46
C PRO A 32 5.26 5.06 5.37
N GLU A 33 4.70 4.59 6.48
CA GLU A 33 3.97 5.46 7.41
C GLU A 33 4.92 6.44 8.11
N THR A 34 6.07 5.96 8.57
CA THR A 34 7.09 6.82 9.19
C THR A 34 7.58 7.89 8.21
N ILE A 35 7.84 7.52 6.96
CA ILE A 35 8.29 8.46 5.92
C ILE A 35 7.20 9.49 5.62
N LEU A 36 5.94 9.07 5.47
CA LEU A 36 4.83 9.97 5.17
C LEU A 36 4.52 10.92 6.34
N LYS A 37 4.62 10.45 7.58
CA LYS A 37 4.52 11.29 8.78
C LYS A 37 5.55 12.42 8.80
N THR A 38 6.81 12.16 8.40
CA THR A 38 7.82 13.23 8.30
C THR A 38 7.50 14.31 7.27
N LYS A 39 6.54 14.05 6.37
CA LYS A 39 6.08 14.97 5.32
C LYS A 39 4.71 15.57 5.61
N ASP A 40 4.22 15.42 6.84
CA ASP A 40 2.92 15.94 7.27
C ASP A 40 1.77 15.34 6.44
N VAL A 41 1.91 14.05 6.12
CA VAL A 41 0.89 13.24 5.44
C VAL A 41 0.38 12.19 6.43
N THR A 42 -0.92 12.21 6.68
CA THR A 42 -1.59 11.23 7.55
C THR A 42 -1.94 9.99 6.74
N VAL A 43 -1.55 8.82 7.26
CA VAL A 43 -1.95 7.52 6.71
C VAL A 43 -3.16 7.05 7.50
N GLU A 44 -4.30 6.90 6.82
CA GLU A 44 -5.57 6.47 7.41
C GLU A 44 -5.56 4.98 7.75
N TYR A 45 -4.86 4.19 6.93
CA TYR A 45 -4.81 2.74 7.09
C TYR A 45 -3.47 2.16 6.65
N ASN A 46 -2.95 1.23 7.43
CA ASN A 46 -1.68 0.54 7.19
C ASN A 46 -1.94 -0.96 6.96
N LEU A 47 -1.82 -1.38 5.70
CA LEU A 47 -2.06 -2.76 5.28
C LEU A 47 -0.73 -3.52 5.13
N ASN A 48 -0.43 -4.37 6.12
CA ASN A 48 0.68 -5.30 6.02
C ASN A 48 0.28 -6.56 5.24
N VAL A 49 0.68 -6.62 3.97
CA VAL A 49 0.39 -7.72 3.04
C VAL A 49 0.93 -9.06 3.56
N SER A 50 2.12 -9.07 4.15
CA SER A 50 2.71 -10.29 4.70
C SER A 50 1.90 -10.84 5.88
N LYS A 51 1.37 -9.97 6.75
CA LYS A 51 0.47 -10.38 7.83
C LYS A 51 -0.87 -10.84 7.29
N LEU A 52 -1.41 -10.17 6.27
CA LEU A 52 -2.67 -10.55 5.65
C LEU A 52 -2.56 -11.95 5.03
N LEU A 53 -1.57 -12.18 4.17
CA LEU A 53 -1.40 -13.45 3.47
C LEU A 53 -1.11 -14.62 4.43
N LYS A 54 -0.35 -14.38 5.51
CA LYS A 54 -0.15 -15.36 6.59
C LYS A 54 -1.46 -15.83 7.24
N LYS A 55 -2.51 -15.00 7.34
CA LYS A 55 -3.81 -15.42 7.89
C LYS A 55 -4.50 -16.46 6.99
N TYR A 56 -4.17 -16.46 5.71
CA TYR A 56 -4.73 -17.37 4.72
C TYR A 56 -3.80 -18.56 4.42
N ASP A 57 -2.70 -18.71 5.17
CA ASP A 57 -1.63 -19.69 4.91
C ASP A 57 -1.04 -19.58 3.49
N LEU A 58 -1.10 -18.37 2.92
CA LEU A 58 -0.62 -18.08 1.58
C LEU A 58 0.68 -17.29 1.65
N HIS A 59 1.58 -17.59 0.73
CA HIS A 59 2.82 -16.86 0.54
C HIS A 59 2.96 -16.51 -0.94
N ALA A 60 3.34 -15.27 -1.22
CA ALA A 60 3.73 -14.89 -2.58
C ALA A 60 5.05 -15.59 -2.89
N GLU A 61 5.05 -16.44 -3.92
CA GLU A 61 6.17 -17.32 -4.24
C GLU A 61 7.08 -16.67 -5.28
N CYS A 62 6.52 -15.85 -6.18
CA CYS A 62 7.30 -15.28 -7.27
C CYS A 62 6.86 -13.85 -7.63
N THR A 63 7.78 -12.90 -7.51
CA THR A 63 7.57 -11.50 -7.91
C THR A 63 7.73 -11.27 -9.42
N VAL A 64 8.28 -12.25 -10.15
CA VAL A 64 8.65 -12.11 -11.58
C VAL A 64 7.62 -12.77 -12.49
N ARG A 65 6.97 -13.85 -12.02
CA ARG A 65 5.98 -14.60 -12.78
C ARG A 65 4.88 -15.05 -11.85
N ILE A 66 3.69 -14.49 -12.06
CA ILE A 66 2.51 -14.79 -11.25
C ILE A 66 2.02 -16.20 -11.60
N ASN A 67 2.02 -17.10 -10.62
CA ASN A 67 1.36 -18.41 -10.70
C ASN A 67 -0.06 -18.33 -10.13
N GLU A 68 -0.82 -19.42 -10.20
CA GLU A 68 -2.20 -19.48 -9.67
C GLU A 68 -2.27 -19.12 -8.17
N ASN A 69 -1.24 -19.50 -7.40
CA ASN A 69 -1.14 -19.14 -5.98
C ASN A 69 -0.89 -17.63 -5.77
N ASP A 70 -0.04 -17.04 -6.61
CA ASP A 70 0.23 -15.61 -6.60
C ASP A 70 -1.03 -14.79 -7.02
N GLU A 71 -1.83 -15.28 -7.97
CA GLU A 71 -3.13 -14.67 -8.30
C GLU A 71 -4.09 -14.66 -7.12
N LYS A 72 -4.17 -15.78 -6.36
CA LYS A 72 -4.98 -15.86 -5.14
C LYS A 72 -4.52 -14.83 -4.11
N CYS A 73 -3.21 -14.70 -3.91
CA CYS A 73 -2.63 -13.68 -3.03
C CYS A 73 -3.04 -12.26 -3.46
N VAL A 74 -2.89 -11.94 -4.75
CA VAL A 74 -3.27 -10.63 -5.30
C VAL A 74 -4.77 -10.35 -5.12
N ASN A 75 -5.63 -11.34 -5.35
CA ASN A 75 -7.07 -11.18 -5.19
C ASN A 75 -7.48 -10.95 -3.73
N ILE A 76 -6.84 -11.61 -2.77
CA ILE A 76 -7.10 -11.38 -1.34
C ILE A 76 -6.71 -9.95 -0.96
N VAL A 77 -5.52 -9.51 -1.38
CA VAL A 77 -5.04 -8.15 -1.11
C VAL A 77 -5.98 -7.10 -1.74
N LYS A 78 -6.39 -7.30 -3.00
CA LYS A 78 -7.35 -6.41 -3.67
C LYS A 78 -8.68 -6.32 -2.94
N ASN A 79 -9.24 -7.46 -2.52
CA ASN A 79 -10.50 -7.47 -1.80
C ASN A 79 -10.39 -6.74 -0.46
N GLU A 80 -9.28 -6.91 0.27
CA GLU A 80 -9.10 -6.20 1.54
C GLU A 80 -8.94 -4.69 1.32
N ILE A 81 -8.19 -4.25 0.30
CA ILE A 81 -8.09 -2.83 -0.06
C ILE A 81 -9.46 -2.25 -0.43
N LEU A 82 -10.27 -2.99 -1.18
CA LEU A 82 -11.62 -2.56 -1.56
C LEU A 82 -12.55 -2.45 -0.34
N LYS A 83 -12.47 -3.37 0.62
CA LYS A 83 -13.23 -3.25 1.87
C LYS A 83 -12.82 -1.99 2.63
N ILE A 84 -11.53 -1.78 2.85
CA ILE A 84 -11.00 -0.60 3.55
C ILE A 84 -11.44 0.68 2.83
N LYS A 85 -11.42 0.69 1.49
CA LYS A 85 -11.91 1.82 0.69
C LYS A 85 -13.38 2.12 0.99
N ASN A 86 -14.25 1.10 0.96
CA ASN A 86 -15.67 1.28 1.25
C ASN A 86 -15.90 1.75 2.70
N GLU A 87 -15.20 1.16 3.68
CA GLU A 87 -15.28 1.59 5.09
C GLU A 87 -14.89 3.07 5.28
N LEU A 88 -13.92 3.54 4.49
CA LEU A 88 -13.50 4.94 4.47
C LEU A 88 -14.42 5.84 3.64
N GLU A 89 -15.23 5.34 2.71
CA GLU A 89 -16.22 6.15 1.97
C GLU A 89 -17.53 6.30 2.74
N ASP A 90 -17.87 5.34 3.60
CA ASP A 90 -19.03 5.36 4.51
C ASP A 90 -18.79 6.12 5.84
N SER A 91 -17.56 6.61 6.11
CA SER A 91 -17.19 7.46 7.28
C SER A 91 -16.80 8.89 6.88
#